data_AF-A0A527JYK3-F1
#
_entry.id   AF-A0A527JYK3-F1
#
_cell.length_a   1.000
_cell.length_b   1.000
_cell.length_c   1.000
_cell.angle_alpha   90.00
_cell.angle_beta   90.00
_cell.angle_gamma   90.00
#
_symmetry.space_group_name_H-M   'P 1'
#
loop_
_entity.id
_entity.type
_entity.pdbx_description
1 polymer ?
#
loop_
_entity_poly.entity_id
_entity_poly.type
_entity_poly.pdbx_seq_one_letter_code
_entity_poly.pdbx_strand_id
1 'polypeptide(L)'
;MGAGANREELSPSHPSSISEARLLDFLANTTDGVSFYDQDFRLTHYATNLKSIHSRPLVAGVALWEIYPNVDTELIEKFVRVLRGGTPINVNLQRSLGEAPRSAVVFGAANGIGIIESRERERG
;
A
#
# COMPACT_ATOMS: atom_id res chain seq x y z
N MET A 1 10.93 16.10 55.69
CA MET A 1 9.84 16.79 54.96
C MET A 1 10.47 17.51 53.77
N GLY A 2 9.82 17.42 52.59
CA GLY A 2 10.29 18.03 51.33
C GLY A 2 10.62 16.95 50.29
N ALA A 3 9.60 16.30 49.72
CA ALA A 3 9.14 16.52 48.34
C ALA A 3 10.14 15.92 47.32
N GLY A 4 9.96 14.68 46.85
CA GLY A 4 8.74 14.20 46.21
C GLY A 4 8.93 14.38 44.70
N ALA A 5 9.57 13.38 44.09
CA ALA A 5 9.75 13.26 42.66
C ALA A 5 8.40 13.32 41.93
N ASN A 6 8.36 14.00 40.80
CA ASN A 6 7.72 13.55 39.56
C ASN A 6 8.18 14.50 38.45
N ARG A 7 9.29 14.13 37.81
CA ARG A 7 9.50 14.55 36.42
C ARG A 7 8.41 13.82 35.65
N GLU A 8 7.38 14.53 35.24
CA GLU A 8 6.55 14.08 34.14
C GLU A 8 7.47 13.99 32.92
N GLU A 9 8.11 12.83 32.77
CA GLU A 9 8.53 12.33 31.48
C GLU A 9 7.26 12.27 30.63
N LEU A 10 7.02 13.36 29.91
CA LEU A 10 6.21 13.35 28.71
C LEU A 10 6.88 12.35 27.76
N SER A 11 6.50 11.08 27.90
CA SER A 11 6.84 10.04 26.94
C SER A 11 6.41 10.56 25.57
N PRO A 12 7.33 10.73 24.61
CA PRO A 12 6.94 11.14 23.27
C PRO A 12 6.19 9.96 22.66
N SER A 13 4.86 10.03 22.65
CA SER A 13 4.01 9.13 21.89
C SER A 13 4.60 8.99 20.49
N HIS A 14 4.96 7.76 20.12
CA HIS A 14 5.85 7.47 19.01
C HIS A 14 5.42 8.16 17.70
N PRO A 15 6.33 8.84 16.97
CA PRO A 15 6.00 9.51 15.71
C PRO A 15 5.45 8.54 14.63
N SER A 16 5.72 7.24 14.76
CA SER A 16 5.13 6.18 13.94
C SER A 16 3.60 6.11 14.06
N SER A 17 3.04 6.25 15.26
CA SER A 17 1.60 6.12 15.49
C SER A 17 0.79 7.28 14.89
N ILE A 18 1.32 8.50 14.89
CA ILE A 18 0.69 9.66 14.24
C ILE A 18 0.75 9.52 12.71
N SER A 19 1.87 9.04 12.19
CA SER A 19 2.06 8.84 10.75
C SER A 19 1.14 7.75 10.21
N GLU A 20 0.97 6.67 10.96
CA GLU A 20 0.04 5.58 10.66
C GLU A 20 -1.42 6.05 10.71
N ALA A 21 -1.82 6.80 11.75
CA ALA A 21 -3.17 7.36 11.84
C ALA A 21 -3.51 8.26 10.64
N ARG A 22 -2.56 9.09 10.19
CA ARG A 22 -2.72 9.92 8.98
C ARG A 22 -2.81 9.10 7.70
N LEU A 23 -2.04 8.02 7.60
CA LEU A 23 -2.12 7.10 6.47
C LEU A 23 -3.50 6.44 6.41
N LEU A 24 -4.00 5.96 7.55
CA LEU A 24 -5.32 5.34 7.65
C LEU A 24 -6.44 6.33 7.30
N ASP A 25 -6.36 7.56 7.79
CA ASP A 25 -7.30 8.64 7.43
C ASP A 25 -7.26 8.94 5.93
N PHE A 26 -6.07 9.04 5.34
CA PHE A 26 -5.92 9.20 3.88
C PHE A 26 -6.55 8.03 3.12
N LEU A 27 -6.27 6.79 3.51
CA LEU A 27 -6.79 5.58 2.85
C LEU A 27 -8.30 5.42 3.00
N ALA A 28 -8.89 5.94 4.08
CA ALA A 28 -10.33 5.94 4.28
C ALA A 28 -11.06 6.95 3.37
N ASN A 29 -10.40 8.08 3.07
CA ASN A 29 -11.01 9.20 2.34
C ASN A 29 -10.57 9.28 0.86
N THR A 30 -9.52 8.56 0.46
CA THR A 30 -9.06 8.56 -0.92
C THR A 30 -10.05 7.84 -1.83
N THR A 31 -10.19 8.35 -3.03
CA THR A 31 -11.04 7.77 -4.07
C THR A 31 -10.22 6.99 -5.11
N ASP A 32 -8.89 7.02 -5.01
CA ASP A 32 -7.99 6.23 -5.85
C ASP A 32 -7.76 4.83 -5.26
N GLY A 33 -7.49 3.85 -6.12
CA GLY A 33 -7.19 2.49 -5.67
C GLY A 33 -5.76 2.41 -5.13
N VAL A 34 -5.54 2.69 -3.85
CA VAL A 34 -4.21 2.71 -3.24
C VAL A 34 -4.00 1.48 -2.34
N SER A 35 -2.88 0.78 -2.54
CA SER A 35 -2.45 -0.33 -1.67
C SER A 35 -0.96 -0.23 -1.33
N PHE A 36 -0.58 -0.71 -0.15
CA PHE A 36 0.79 -0.71 0.36
C PHE A 36 1.20 -2.12 0.77
N TYR A 37 2.44 -2.45 0.44
CA TYR A 37 3.03 -3.77 0.68
C TYR A 37 4.34 -3.62 1.44
N ASP A 38 4.66 -4.61 2.26
CA ASP A 38 5.96 -4.69 2.93
C ASP A 38 7.07 -5.18 1.98
N GLN A 39 8.27 -5.42 2.54
CA GLN A 39 9.45 -5.88 1.79
C GLN A 39 9.28 -7.29 1.21
N ASP A 40 8.36 -8.09 1.77
CA ASP A 40 8.01 -9.43 1.31
C ASP A 40 6.82 -9.41 0.33
N PHE A 41 6.42 -8.21 -0.12
CA PHE A 41 5.26 -7.95 -0.97
C PHE A 41 3.94 -8.44 -0.38
N ARG A 42 3.80 -8.39 0.95
CA ARG A 42 2.56 -8.67 1.65
C ARG A 42 1.78 -7.40 1.89
N LEU A 43 0.48 -7.44 1.64
CA LEU A 43 -0.42 -6.30 1.81
C LEU A 43 -0.42 -5.85 3.28
N THR A 44 -0.14 -4.59 3.54
CA THR A 44 -0.18 -4.02 4.91
C THR A 44 -1.35 -3.07 5.09
N HIS A 45 -1.56 -2.18 4.12
CA HIS A 45 -2.60 -1.16 4.15
C HIS A 45 -3.22 -1.01 2.76
N TYR A 46 -4.50 -0.66 2.70
CA TYR A 46 -5.18 -0.42 1.44
C TYR A 46 -6.37 0.51 1.64
N ALA A 47 -6.74 1.19 0.57
CA ALA A 47 -7.87 2.10 0.55
C ALA A 47 -9.19 1.33 0.65
N THR A 48 -10.19 1.90 1.31
CA THR A 48 -11.48 1.23 1.57
C THR A 48 -12.21 0.86 0.28
N ASN A 49 -12.08 1.70 -0.75
CA ASN A 49 -12.62 1.48 -2.09
C ASN A 49 -11.98 0.29 -2.82
N LEU A 50 -10.78 -0.18 -2.44
CA LEU A 50 -10.12 -1.31 -3.10
C LEU A 50 -10.94 -2.59 -2.95
N LYS A 51 -11.72 -2.73 -1.86
CA LYS A 51 -12.64 -3.86 -1.65
C LYS A 51 -13.74 -3.93 -2.69
N SER A 52 -14.20 -2.78 -3.19
CA SER A 52 -15.24 -2.71 -4.22
C SER A 52 -14.70 -3.00 -5.62
N ILE A 53 -13.38 -2.88 -5.77
CA ILE A 53 -12.67 -2.95 -7.05
C ILE A 53 -12.15 -4.38 -7.31
N HIS A 54 -11.80 -5.11 -6.26
CA HIS A 54 -11.31 -6.48 -6.34
C HIS A 54 -12.41 -7.48 -6.01
N SER A 55 -12.54 -8.54 -6.82
CA SER A 55 -13.53 -9.60 -6.60
C SER A 55 -13.18 -10.51 -5.41
N ARG A 56 -11.96 -10.43 -4.88
CA ARG A 56 -11.49 -11.22 -3.73
C ARG A 56 -11.40 -10.37 -2.45
N PRO A 57 -11.68 -10.96 -1.28
CA PRO A 57 -11.45 -10.29 0.00
C PRO A 57 -9.98 -9.91 0.15
N LEU A 58 -9.71 -8.61 0.29
CA LEU A 58 -8.39 -8.09 0.61
C LEU A 58 -8.18 -8.17 2.12
N VAL A 59 -7.18 -8.96 2.54
CA VAL A 59 -6.79 -9.12 3.94
C VAL A 59 -5.32 -8.75 4.07
N ALA A 60 -4.95 -8.06 5.15
CA ALA A 60 -3.54 -7.80 5.43
C ALA A 60 -2.75 -9.13 5.52
N GLY A 61 -1.54 -9.14 4.99
CA GLY A 61 -0.68 -10.32 4.91
C GLY A 61 -0.78 -11.12 3.60
N VAL A 62 -1.83 -10.89 2.81
CA VAL A 62 -2.01 -11.50 1.46
C VAL A 62 -0.89 -11.05 0.54
N ALA A 63 -0.36 -11.97 -0.26
CA ALA A 63 0.74 -11.65 -1.16
C ALA A 63 0.25 -10.92 -2.42
N LEU A 64 1.08 -10.03 -2.96
CA LEU A 64 0.76 -9.21 -4.12
C LEU A 64 0.29 -10.03 -5.34
N TRP A 65 0.90 -11.19 -5.61
CA TRP A 65 0.53 -12.09 -6.72
C TRP A 65 -0.80 -12.82 -6.51
N GLU A 66 -1.32 -12.90 -5.27
CA GLU A 66 -2.66 -13.44 -5.01
C GLU A 66 -3.75 -12.41 -5.33
N ILE A 67 -3.40 -11.12 -5.30
CA ILE A 67 -4.26 -9.99 -5.67
C ILE A 67 -4.17 -9.74 -7.19
N TYR A 68 -2.95 -9.84 -7.75
CA TYR A 68 -2.69 -9.61 -9.16
C TYR A 68 -2.13 -10.87 -9.85
N PRO A 69 -3.00 -11.77 -10.38
CA PRO A 69 -2.57 -13.05 -10.97
C PRO A 69 -1.62 -12.95 -12.17
N ASN A 70 -1.48 -11.79 -12.81
CA ASN A 70 -0.56 -11.59 -13.93
C ASN A 70 0.86 -11.20 -13.49
N VAL A 71 1.13 -11.11 -12.18
CA VAL A 71 2.46 -10.80 -11.66
C VAL A 71 3.36 -12.02 -11.80
N ASP A 72 4.30 -11.90 -12.73
CA ASP A 72 5.31 -12.90 -13.04
C ASP A 72 6.70 -12.49 -12.52
N THR A 73 7.71 -13.32 -12.79
CA THR A 73 9.09 -13.06 -12.38
C THR A 73 9.62 -11.72 -12.91
N GLU A 74 9.26 -11.32 -14.13
CA GLU A 74 9.71 -10.06 -14.72
C GLU A 74 9.14 -8.85 -13.98
N LEU A 75 7.85 -8.88 -13.66
CA LEU A 75 7.21 -7.83 -12.85
C LEU A 75 7.78 -7.79 -11.44
N ILE A 76 8.04 -8.95 -10.82
CA ILE A 76 8.67 -9.04 -9.50
C ILE A 76 10.05 -8.38 -9.53
N GLU A 77 10.88 -8.64 -10.54
CA GLU A 77 12.20 -7.99 -10.66
C GLU A 77 12.09 -6.46 -10.74
N LYS A 78 11.09 -5.95 -11.46
CA LYS A 78 10.83 -4.51 -11.53
C LYS A 78 10.41 -3.97 -10.17
N PHE A 79 9.55 -4.67 -9.42
CA PHE A 79 9.15 -4.27 -8.07
C PHE A 79 10.32 -4.29 -7.08
N VAL A 80 11.21 -5.29 -7.18
CA VAL A 80 12.43 -5.36 -6.36
C VAL A 80 13.35 -4.17 -6.63
N ARG A 81 13.45 -3.70 -7.89
CA ARG A 81 14.22 -2.49 -8.20
C ARG A 81 13.63 -1.25 -7.54
N VAL A 82 12.30 -1.09 -7.56
CA VAL A 82 11.59 0.00 -6.87
C VAL A 82 11.79 -0.08 -5.35
N LEU A 83 11.65 -1.27 -4.78
CA LEU A 83 11.87 -1.55 -3.36
C LEU A 83 13.27 -1.13 -2.90
N ARG A 84 14.29 -1.31 -3.76
CA ARG A 84 15.69 -0.93 -3.50
C ARG A 84 16.00 0.55 -3.75
N GLY A 85 14.98 1.40 -3.86
CA GLY A 85 15.14 2.84 -4.09
C GLY A 85 15.21 3.24 -5.57
N GLY A 86 14.80 2.36 -6.48
CA GLY A 86 14.62 2.71 -7.89
C GLY A 86 13.49 3.70 -8.13
N THR A 87 13.42 4.27 -9.34
CA THR A 87 12.37 5.21 -9.72
C THR A 87 11.00 4.52 -9.80
N PRO A 88 9.90 5.22 -9.51
CA PRO A 88 8.56 4.70 -9.76
C PRO A 88 8.37 4.22 -11.20
N ILE A 89 7.55 3.19 -11.39
CA ILE A 89 7.31 2.55 -12.69
C ILE A 89 5.80 2.47 -12.98
N ASN A 90 5.46 2.53 -14.27
CA ASN A 90 4.11 2.20 -14.75
C ASN A 90 4.09 0.74 -15.19
N VAL A 91 3.06 0.01 -14.76
CA VAL A 91 2.84 -1.41 -15.09
C VAL A 91 1.36 -1.65 -15.36
N ASN A 92 1.04 -2.81 -15.94
CA ASN A 92 -0.35 -3.24 -16.09
C ASN A 92 -0.60 -4.42 -15.13
N LEU A 93 -1.57 -4.25 -14.23
CA LEU A 93 -1.95 -5.26 -13.24
C LEU A 93 -3.36 -5.75 -13.51
N GLN A 94 -3.54 -7.06 -13.46
CA GLN A 94 -4.81 -7.72 -13.67
C GLN A 94 -5.35 -8.14 -12.31
N ARG A 95 -6.58 -7.75 -11.94
CA ARG A 95 -7.14 -8.01 -10.60
C ARG A 95 -7.83 -9.37 -10.47
N SER A 96 -8.14 -9.99 -11.61
CA SER A 96 -8.77 -11.31 -11.68
C SER A 96 -8.47 -11.98 -13.01
N LEU A 97 -8.37 -13.31 -13.01
CA LEU A 97 -8.20 -14.09 -14.24
C LEU A 97 -9.32 -13.77 -15.25
N GLY A 98 -8.94 -13.39 -16.47
CA GLY A 98 -9.87 -12.98 -17.52
C GLY A 98 -10.26 -11.50 -17.54
N GLU A 99 -9.93 -10.71 -16.51
CA GLU A 99 -10.10 -9.25 -16.55
C GLU A 99 -9.00 -8.59 -17.40
N ALA A 100 -9.33 -7.48 -18.08
CA ALA A 100 -8.33 -6.66 -18.75
C ALA A 100 -7.33 -6.06 -17.73
N PRO A 101 -6.01 -6.15 -17.98
CA PRO A 101 -5.02 -5.48 -17.15
C PRO A 101 -5.24 -3.96 -17.11
N ARG A 102 -5.05 -3.37 -15.93
CA ARG A 102 -5.21 -1.94 -15.71
C ARG A 102 -3.87 -1.29 -15.36
N SER A 103 -3.67 -0.09 -15.86
CA SER A 103 -2.46 0.68 -15.59
C SER A 103 -2.35 1.01 -14.10
N ALA A 104 -1.18 0.78 -13.52
CA ALA A 104 -0.86 1.09 -12.15
C ALA A 104 0.53 1.70 -12.04
N VAL A 105 0.70 2.59 -11.07
CA VAL A 105 2.00 3.15 -10.70
C VAL A 105 2.50 2.41 -9.47
N VAL A 106 3.72 1.88 -9.54
CA VAL A 106 4.42 1.29 -8.39
C VAL A 106 5.53 2.23 -7.96
N PHE A 107 5.58 2.54 -6.67
CA PHE A 107 6.55 3.48 -6.09
C PHE A 107 7.12 2.93 -4.77
N GLY A 108 8.32 3.39 -4.40
CA GLY A 108 8.95 3.01 -3.13
C GLY A 108 8.22 3.65 -1.95
N ALA A 109 8.00 2.87 -0.89
CA ALA A 109 7.44 3.32 0.38
C ALA A 109 8.45 3.06 1.51
N ALA A 110 8.27 3.69 2.67
CA ALA A 110 9.23 3.63 3.77
C ALA A 110 9.61 2.19 4.18
N ASN A 111 8.65 1.25 4.13
CA ASN A 111 8.83 -0.15 4.52
C ASN A 111 8.47 -1.14 3.41
N GLY A 112 8.53 -0.72 2.14
CA GLY A 112 8.16 -1.61 1.04
C GLY A 112 7.83 -0.84 -0.25
N ILE A 113 6.69 -1.16 -0.85
CA ILE A 113 6.19 -0.48 -2.05
C ILE A 113 4.74 -0.03 -1.88
N GLY A 114 4.35 1.00 -2.61
CA GLY A 114 2.96 1.38 -2.80
C GLY A 114 2.55 1.19 -4.26
N ILE A 115 1.25 0.92 -4.45
CA ILE A 115 0.62 0.79 -5.76
C ILE A 115 -0.57 1.74 -5.81
N ILE A 116 -0.62 2.58 -6.84
CA ILE A 116 -1.80 3.38 -7.20
C ILE A 116 -2.36 2.81 -8.50
N GLU A 117 -3.57 2.26 -8.42
CA GLU A 117 -4.30 1.77 -9.57
C GLU A 117 -4.99 2.94 -10.28
N SER A 118 -4.82 3.03 -11.60
CA SER A 118 -5.50 4.04 -12.39
C SER A 118 -7.01 3.76 -12.37
N ARG A 119 -7.79 4.83 -12.23
CA ARG A 119 -9.24 4.72 -12.45
C ARG A 119 -9.52 4.36 -13.90
N GLU A 120 -10.59 3.61 -14.10
CA GLU A 120 -11.24 3.57 -15.40
C GLU A 120 -11.64 5.01 -15.72
N ARG A 121 -11.00 5.61 -16.71
CA ARG A 121 -11.67 6.71 -17.38
C ARG A 121 -12.79 6.05 -18.15
N GLU A 122 -14.03 6.29 -17.74
CA GLU A 122 -15.15 6.18 -18.67
C GLU A 122 -14.73 6.99 -19.90
N ARG A 123 -14.39 6.29 -20.99
CA ARG A 123 -14.33 6.94 -22.28
C ARG A 123 -15.78 7.26 -22.60
N GLY A 124 -16.17 8.50 -22.32
CA GLY A 124 -17.37 9.10 -22.90
C GLY A 124 -17.30 9.12 -24.41
#